data_AF-A0A7X9QSY2-F1
#
_entry.id   AF-A0A7X9QSY2-F1
#
_cell.length_a   1.000
_cell.length_b   1.000
_cell.length_c   1.000
_cell.angle_alpha   90.00
_cell.angle_beta   90.00
_cell.angle_gamma   90.00
#
_symmetry.space_group_name_H-M   'P 1'
#
loop_
_entity.id
_entity.type
_entity.pdbx_description
1 polymer ?
#
loop_
_entity_poly.entity_id
_entity_poly.type
_entity_poly.pdbx_seq_one_letter_code
_entity_poly.pdbx_strand_id
1 'polypeptide(L)'
;MQSKYDEYCIRKYKAGETPKGPLEWKEASEKWASLREQGQEFSDESFSEFSQQYENAQREITIVTHEGTKVRVDAIASDELGNVIIQEHKSSASAPYTPNQVKGFPELKNSGGSVVGEGKGDFTEGYEIPCETRVQIVRPEGITYFDE
;
A
#
# COMPACT_ATOMS: atom_id res chain seq x y z
N MET A 1 -18.96 -7.68 -22.21
CA MET A 1 -19.46 -6.48 -21.49
C MET A 1 -20.72 -6.82 -20.70
N GLN A 2 -21.75 -7.40 -21.32
CA GLN A 2 -22.99 -7.81 -20.64
C GLN A 2 -22.76 -8.77 -19.45
N SER A 3 -21.97 -9.85 -19.62
CA SER A 3 -21.79 -10.82 -18.52
C SER A 3 -21.11 -10.24 -17.26
N LYS A 4 -20.18 -9.29 -17.40
CA LYS A 4 -19.56 -8.60 -16.25
C LYS A 4 -20.55 -7.70 -15.50
N TYR A 5 -21.46 -7.05 -16.24
CA TYR A 5 -22.53 -6.25 -15.64
C TYR A 5 -23.55 -7.15 -14.92
N ASP A 6 -23.91 -8.29 -15.52
CA ASP A 6 -24.85 -9.24 -14.91
C ASP A 6 -24.28 -9.82 -13.60
N GLU A 7 -22.99 -10.20 -13.58
CA GLU A 7 -22.29 -10.63 -12.35
C GLU A 7 -22.25 -9.54 -11.27
N TYR A 8 -22.00 -8.29 -11.66
CA TYR A 8 -22.07 -7.12 -10.77
C TYR A 8 -23.46 -6.98 -10.15
N CYS A 9 -24.52 -7.07 -10.96
CA CYS A 9 -25.91 -6.99 -10.51
C CYS A 9 -26.23 -8.12 -9.53
N ILE A 10 -25.86 -9.37 -9.84
CA ILE A 10 -26.07 -10.53 -8.96
C ILE A 10 -25.43 -10.27 -7.59
N ARG A 11 -24.19 -9.75 -7.56
CA ARG A 11 -23.50 -9.45 -6.30
C ARG A 11 -24.20 -8.36 -5.49
N LYS A 12 -24.68 -7.30 -6.15
CA LYS A 12 -25.38 -6.21 -5.47
C LYS A 12 -26.72 -6.65 -4.90
N TYR A 13 -27.49 -7.42 -5.65
CA TYR A 13 -28.73 -8.01 -5.15
C TYR A 13 -28.49 -8.95 -3.96
N LYS A 14 -27.44 -9.79 -3.99
CA LYS A 14 -27.08 -10.64 -2.84
C LYS A 14 -26.69 -9.83 -1.60
N ALA A 15 -26.15 -8.63 -1.76
CA ALA A 15 -25.82 -7.72 -0.68
C ALA A 15 -27.02 -6.88 -0.19
N GLY A 16 -28.20 -7.04 -0.80
CA GLY A 16 -29.38 -6.21 -0.50
C GLY A 16 -29.28 -4.78 -1.04
N GLU A 17 -28.39 -4.54 -1.99
CA GLU A 17 -28.14 -3.22 -2.59
C GLU A 17 -28.78 -3.10 -3.97
N THR A 18 -29.21 -1.89 -4.33
CA THR A 18 -29.67 -1.58 -5.69
C THR A 18 -28.46 -1.37 -6.62
N PRO A 19 -28.35 -2.12 -7.74
CA PRO A 19 -27.27 -1.92 -8.70
C PRO A 19 -27.44 -0.61 -9.46
N LYS A 20 -26.30 -0.02 -9.86
CA LYS A 20 -26.27 1.12 -10.79
C LYS A 20 -26.79 0.71 -12.16
N GLY A 21 -27.28 1.69 -12.93
CA GLY A 21 -27.60 1.48 -14.34
C GLY A 21 -26.36 1.04 -15.15
N PRO A 22 -26.53 0.35 -16.30
CA PRO A 22 -25.39 -0.17 -17.07
C PRO A 22 -24.36 0.89 -17.48
N LEU A 23 -24.84 2.08 -17.87
CA LEU A 23 -23.96 3.18 -18.28
C LEU A 23 -23.18 3.76 -17.09
N GLU A 24 -23.87 4.09 -15.99
CA GLU A 24 -23.22 4.60 -14.77
C GLU A 24 -22.23 3.58 -14.17
N TRP A 25 -22.55 2.29 -14.25
CA TRP A 25 -21.64 1.23 -13.83
C TRP A 25 -20.39 1.20 -14.71
N LYS A 26 -20.55 1.31 -16.03
CA LYS A 26 -19.45 1.32 -16.98
C LYS A 26 -18.53 2.51 -16.73
N GLU A 27 -19.09 3.71 -16.64
CA GLU A 27 -18.34 4.94 -16.37
C GLU A 27 -17.60 4.86 -15.03
N ALA A 28 -18.25 4.37 -13.97
CA ALA A 28 -17.60 4.16 -12.69
C ALA A 28 -16.47 3.12 -12.79
N SER A 29 -16.69 2.01 -13.52
CA SER A 29 -15.69 0.97 -13.71
C SER A 29 -14.47 1.47 -14.48
N GLU A 30 -14.67 2.26 -15.54
CA GLU A 30 -13.61 2.86 -16.34
C GLU A 30 -12.82 3.88 -15.51
N LYS A 31 -13.51 4.72 -14.74
CA LYS A 31 -12.87 5.65 -13.80
C LYS A 31 -12.00 4.90 -12.79
N TRP A 32 -12.51 3.82 -12.19
CA TRP A 32 -11.72 3.02 -11.24
C TRP A 32 -10.55 2.32 -11.91
N ALA A 33 -10.69 1.84 -13.15
CA ALA A 33 -9.60 1.23 -13.89
C ALA A 33 -8.48 2.25 -14.13
N SER A 34 -8.82 3.45 -14.59
CA SER A 34 -7.86 4.54 -14.81
C SER A 34 -7.15 4.97 -13.52
N LEU A 35 -7.87 5.09 -12.40
CA LEU A 35 -7.26 5.41 -11.10
C LEU A 35 -6.30 4.32 -10.62
N ARG A 36 -6.61 3.05 -10.88
CA ARG A 36 -5.74 1.92 -10.53
C ARG A 36 -4.49 1.89 -11.39
N GLU A 37 -4.62 2.16 -12.68
CA GLU A 37 -3.51 2.28 -13.63
C GLU A 37 -2.57 3.41 -13.22
N GLN A 38 -3.11 4.61 -12.98
CA GLN A 38 -2.35 5.75 -12.45
C GLN A 38 -1.66 5.42 -11.10
N GLY A 39 -2.35 4.70 -10.21
CA GLY A 39 -1.77 4.23 -8.96
C GLY A 39 -0.60 3.28 -9.15
N GLN A 40 -0.71 2.37 -10.10
CA GLN A 40 0.33 1.40 -10.43
C GLN A 40 1.55 2.08 -11.07
N GLU A 41 1.33 2.93 -12.06
CA GLU A 41 2.39 3.70 -12.73
C GLU A 41 3.19 4.52 -11.72
N PHE A 42 2.51 5.27 -10.84
CA PHE A 42 3.18 6.05 -9.80
C PHE A 42 3.98 5.19 -8.82
N SER A 43 3.46 4.01 -8.42
CA SER A 43 4.18 3.09 -7.55
C SER A 43 5.42 2.49 -8.24
N ASP A 44 5.32 2.18 -9.53
CA ASP A 44 6.44 1.65 -10.31
C ASP A 44 7.54 2.71 -10.49
N GLU A 45 7.18 3.95 -10.80
CA GLU A 45 8.10 5.09 -10.90
C GLU A 45 8.77 5.38 -9.55
N SER A 46 7.98 5.50 -8.48
CA SER A 46 8.49 5.78 -7.12
C SER A 46 9.42 4.65 -6.64
N PHE A 47 9.10 3.39 -6.93
CA PHE A 47 9.97 2.28 -6.59
C PHE A 47 11.26 2.27 -7.42
N SER A 48 11.18 2.62 -8.71
CA SER A 48 12.36 2.74 -9.57
C SER A 48 13.35 3.74 -9.01
N GLU A 49 12.88 4.91 -8.56
CA GLU A 49 13.72 5.91 -7.90
C GLU A 49 14.29 5.41 -6.57
N PHE A 50 13.46 4.77 -5.75
CA PHE A 50 13.89 4.20 -4.47
C PHE A 50 14.98 3.12 -4.64
N SER A 51 14.83 2.24 -5.64
CA SER A 51 15.79 1.17 -5.93
C SER A 51 17.12 1.67 -6.50
N GLN A 52 17.16 2.86 -7.09
CA GLN A 52 18.40 3.51 -7.49
C GLN A 52 19.17 4.07 -6.28
N GLN A 53 18.47 4.37 -5.19
CA GLN A 53 19.07 4.85 -3.94
C GLN A 53 19.49 3.69 -3.02
N TYR A 54 18.72 2.61 -3.02
CA TYR A 54 18.96 1.45 -2.16
C TYR A 54 18.99 0.16 -2.98
N GLU A 55 20.18 -0.42 -3.15
CA GLU A 55 20.36 -1.63 -3.97
C GLU A 55 19.57 -2.84 -3.45
N ASN A 56 19.29 -2.92 -2.15
CA ASN A 56 18.54 -4.00 -1.54
C ASN A 56 17.02 -3.77 -1.48
N ALA A 57 16.51 -2.72 -2.14
CA ALA A 57 15.09 -2.37 -2.12
C ALA A 57 14.17 -3.53 -2.55
N GLN A 58 13.11 -3.75 -1.78
CA GLN A 58 12.10 -4.77 -2.05
C GLN A 58 10.69 -4.17 -2.10
N ARG A 59 9.83 -4.78 -2.91
CA ARG A 59 8.41 -4.38 -3.05
C ARG A 59 7.47 -5.23 -2.21
N GLU A 60 6.38 -4.61 -1.77
CA GLU A 60 5.20 -5.30 -1.22
C GLU A 60 5.54 -6.27 -0.06
N ILE A 61 6.26 -5.77 0.94
CA ILE A 61 6.56 -6.56 2.14
C ILE A 61 5.42 -6.43 3.15
N THR A 62 5.01 -7.55 3.73
CA THR A 62 3.95 -7.58 4.76
C THR A 62 4.61 -7.62 6.13
N ILE A 63 4.25 -6.67 6.98
CA ILE A 63 4.74 -6.53 8.35
C ILE A 63 3.54 -6.67 9.29
N VAL A 64 3.74 -7.41 10.38
CA VAL A 64 2.82 -7.41 11.53
C VAL A 64 3.49 -6.61 12.63
N THR A 65 2.86 -5.52 13.07
CA THR A 65 3.32 -4.75 14.23
C THR A 65 3.32 -5.62 15.47
N HIS A 66 4.10 -5.28 16.50
CA HIS A 66 4.09 -6.06 17.73
C HIS A 66 2.74 -6.03 18.46
N GLU A 67 1.88 -5.04 18.17
CA GLU A 67 0.48 -4.98 18.60
C GLU A 67 -0.49 -5.79 17.72
N GLY A 68 0.01 -6.39 16.64
CA GLY A 68 -0.72 -7.34 15.80
C GLY A 68 -1.41 -6.74 14.57
N THR A 69 -1.19 -5.46 14.26
CA THR A 69 -1.75 -4.86 13.04
C THR A 69 -0.93 -5.28 11.83
N LYS A 70 -1.60 -5.81 10.80
CA LYS A 70 -0.95 -6.22 9.55
C LYS A 70 -0.98 -5.07 8.53
N VAL A 71 0.19 -4.64 8.09
CA VAL A 71 0.37 -3.66 7.02
C VAL A 71 1.23 -4.24 5.91
N ARG A 72 0.89 -3.93 4.66
CA ARG A 72 1.73 -4.24 3.51
C ARG A 72 2.24 -2.92 2.95
N VAL A 73 3.55 -2.78 2.90
CA VAL A 73 4.23 -1.55 2.51
C VAL A 73 4.70 -1.65 1.07
N ASP A 74 4.70 -0.54 0.34
CA ASP A 74 4.98 -0.55 -1.10
C ASP A 74 6.47 -0.76 -1.38
N ALA A 75 7.35 -0.15 -0.56
CA ALA A 75 8.79 -0.34 -0.64
C ALA A 75 9.44 -0.43 0.75
N ILE A 76 10.51 -1.22 0.84
CA ILE A 76 11.38 -1.33 2.01
C ILE A 76 12.83 -1.51 1.59
N ALA A 77 13.76 -0.92 2.32
CA ALA A 77 15.20 -1.10 2.16
C ALA A 77 15.92 -0.91 3.51
N SER A 78 17.24 -1.14 3.50
CA SER A 78 18.11 -0.76 4.60
C SER A 78 19.20 0.17 4.08
N ASP A 79 19.51 1.23 4.82
CA ASP A 79 20.65 2.09 4.48
C ASP A 79 21.99 1.45 4.90
N GLU A 80 23.10 2.13 4.60
CA GLU A 80 24.46 1.67 4.92
C GLU A 80 24.71 1.52 6.44
N LEU A 81 23.89 2.15 7.28
CA LEU A 81 23.96 2.06 8.73
C LEU A 81 23.05 0.95 9.29
N GLY A 82 22.29 0.28 8.42
CA GLY A 82 21.32 -0.76 8.78
C GLY A 82 19.97 -0.20 9.25
N ASN A 83 19.69 1.08 9.07
CA ASN A 83 18.37 1.63 9.38
C ASN A 83 17.37 1.17 8.34
N VAL A 84 16.21 0.69 8.80
CA VAL A 84 15.12 0.27 7.93
C VAL A 84 14.36 1.50 7.42
N ILE A 85 14.22 1.60 6.10
CA ILE A 85 13.50 2.67 5.42
C ILE A 85 12.29 2.05 4.73
N ILE A 86 11.11 2.59 5.01
CA ILE A 86 9.84 2.09 4.49
C ILE A 86 9.12 3.22 3.76
N GLN A 87 8.61 2.93 2.57
CA GLN A 87 7.75 3.85 1.82
C GLN A 87 6.37 3.26 1.55
N GLU A 88 5.37 4.14 1.63
CA GLU A 88 4.01 3.94 1.14
C GLU A 88 3.76 4.95 0.01
N HIS A 89 3.32 4.48 -1.14
CA HIS A 89 3.14 5.28 -2.35
C HIS A 89 1.67 5.63 -2.53
N LYS A 90 1.39 6.91 -2.72
CA LYS A 90 0.04 7.45 -2.92
C LYS A 90 0.03 8.34 -4.15
N SER A 91 -0.58 7.89 -5.24
CA SER A 91 -0.59 8.60 -6.53
C SER A 91 -1.37 9.92 -6.57
N SER A 92 -2.01 10.33 -5.47
CA SER A 92 -2.68 11.62 -5.36
C SER A 92 -2.52 12.23 -3.98
N ALA A 93 -2.66 13.55 -3.88
CA ALA A 93 -2.61 14.29 -2.61
C ALA A 93 -3.66 13.81 -1.60
N SER A 94 -4.84 13.40 -2.09
CA SER A 94 -6.01 13.06 -1.28
C SER A 94 -6.25 11.55 -1.13
N ALA A 95 -5.38 10.70 -1.69
CA ALA A 95 -5.53 9.26 -1.55
C ALA A 95 -5.53 8.86 -0.06
N PRO A 96 -6.60 8.20 0.42
CA PRO A 96 -6.78 7.93 1.84
C PRO A 96 -5.88 6.80 2.32
N TYR A 97 -5.63 6.78 3.62
CA TYR A 97 -5.05 5.64 4.31
C TYR A 97 -6.10 4.54 4.50
N THR A 98 -5.67 3.28 4.41
CA THR A 98 -6.51 2.16 4.83
C THR A 98 -6.60 2.12 6.36
N PRO A 99 -7.64 1.48 6.95
CA PRO A 99 -7.75 1.38 8.41
C PRO A 99 -6.51 0.78 9.09
N ASN A 100 -5.87 -0.20 8.46
CA ASN A 100 -4.65 -0.80 8.99
C ASN A 100 -3.44 0.12 8.87
N GLN A 101 -3.37 1.01 7.88
CA GLN A 101 -2.30 2.00 7.79
C GLN A 101 -2.42 3.03 8.91
N VAL A 102 -3.65 3.52 9.15
CA VAL A 102 -3.95 4.47 10.23
C VAL A 102 -3.52 3.93 11.60
N LYS A 103 -3.70 2.63 11.84
CA LYS A 103 -3.33 1.98 13.10
C LYS A 103 -1.87 1.51 13.13
N GLY A 104 -1.42 0.89 12.04
CA GLY A 104 -0.13 0.20 11.97
C GLY A 104 1.07 1.12 11.80
N PHE A 105 0.94 2.28 11.14
CA PHE A 105 2.10 3.19 11.01
C PHE A 105 2.53 3.80 12.35
N PRO A 106 1.61 4.30 13.21
CA PRO A 106 1.97 4.68 14.57
C PRO A 106 2.56 3.54 15.41
N GLU A 107 2.00 2.33 15.30
CA GLU A 107 2.47 1.14 16.00
C GLU A 107 3.90 0.74 15.58
N LEU A 108 4.20 0.70 14.28
CA LEU A 108 5.56 0.46 13.77
C LEU A 108 6.58 1.44 14.34
N LYS A 109 6.22 2.72 14.43
CA LYS A 109 7.09 3.72 15.06
C LYS A 109 7.27 3.43 16.55
N ASN A 110 6.20 3.11 17.28
CA ASN A 110 6.26 2.99 18.73
C ASN A 110 6.94 1.71 19.21
N SER A 111 6.71 0.57 18.54
CA SER A 111 7.20 -0.73 18.99
C SER A 111 8.00 -1.49 17.93
N GLY A 112 7.83 -1.16 16.65
CA GLY A 112 8.34 -1.98 15.55
C GLY A 112 7.39 -3.11 15.17
N GLY A 113 7.92 -4.14 14.52
CA GLY A 113 7.14 -5.28 14.05
C GLY A 113 8.02 -6.35 13.40
N SER A 114 7.40 -7.37 12.82
CA SER A 114 8.10 -8.47 12.16
C SER A 114 7.55 -8.69 10.76
N VAL A 115 8.44 -8.97 9.80
CA VAL A 115 8.05 -9.38 8.45
C VAL A 115 7.38 -10.76 8.51
N VAL A 116 6.28 -10.92 7.78
CA VAL A 116 5.52 -12.17 7.70
C VAL A 116 5.26 -12.59 6.25
N GLY A 117 5.02 -13.89 6.05
CA GLY A 117 4.89 -14.49 4.72
C GLY A 117 6.26 -14.76 4.10
N GLU A 118 6.32 -15.05 2.79
CA GLU A 118 7.58 -15.44 2.14
C GLU A 118 8.66 -14.35 2.20
N GLY A 119 8.25 -13.07 2.24
CA GLY A 119 9.17 -11.93 2.18
C GLY A 119 9.97 -11.90 0.87
N LYS A 120 10.97 -11.02 0.79
CA LYS A 120 11.86 -10.90 -0.39
C LYS A 120 13.23 -10.35 0.02
N GLY A 121 14.27 -10.73 -0.70
CA GLY A 121 15.64 -10.25 -0.45
C GLY A 121 16.06 -10.47 0.99
N ASP A 122 16.52 -9.41 1.65
CA ASP A 122 16.91 -9.43 3.07
C ASP A 122 15.70 -9.44 4.03
N PHE A 123 14.53 -9.00 3.56
CA PHE A 123 13.29 -8.86 4.34
C PHE A 123 12.43 -10.11 4.22
N THR A 124 12.92 -11.21 4.81
CA THR A 124 12.23 -12.51 4.87
C THR A 124 11.46 -12.70 6.16
N GLU A 125 10.68 -13.78 6.27
CA GLU A 125 9.89 -14.09 7.48
C GLU A 125 10.73 -14.01 8.76
N GLY A 126 10.21 -13.30 9.76
CA GLY A 126 10.89 -13.11 11.04
C GLY A 126 11.95 -12.02 11.06
N TYR A 127 12.18 -11.30 9.95
CA TYR A 127 12.98 -10.08 9.98
C TYR A 127 12.30 -9.03 10.88
N GLU A 128 13.04 -8.52 11.87
CA GLU A 128 12.53 -7.52 12.82
C GLU A 128 12.69 -6.10 12.27
N ILE A 129 11.58 -5.37 12.25
CA ILE A 129 11.52 -3.94 12.01
C ILE A 129 11.71 -3.24 13.36
N PRO A 130 12.78 -2.44 13.53
CA PRO A 130 13.03 -1.74 14.80
C PRO A 130 11.92 -0.77 15.17
N CYS A 131 11.81 -0.47 16.47
CA CYS A 131 11.09 0.72 16.92
C CYS A 131 11.74 2.00 16.36
N GLU A 132 10.99 3.10 16.36
CA GLU A 132 11.30 4.38 15.72
C GLU A 132 11.34 4.36 14.18
N THR A 133 11.07 3.21 13.53
CA THR A 133 10.90 3.15 12.08
C THR A 133 9.61 3.87 11.66
N ARG A 134 9.77 4.99 10.95
CA ARG A 134 8.66 5.76 10.38
C ARG A 134 8.43 5.38 8.92
N VAL A 135 7.16 5.24 8.55
CA VAL A 135 6.77 5.04 7.15
C VAL A 135 6.74 6.39 6.43
N GLN A 136 7.55 6.54 5.40
CA GLN A 136 7.54 7.68 4.49
C GLN A 136 6.34 7.59 3.54
N ILE A 137 5.52 8.64 3.51
CA ILE A 137 4.38 8.74 2.61
C ILE A 137 4.82 9.54 1.39
N VAL A 138 5.01 8.84 0.27
CA VAL A 138 5.42 9.42 -1.00
C VAL A 138 4.18 9.79 -1.81
N ARG A 139 4.05 11.08 -2.10
CA ARG A 139 3.00 11.66 -2.96
C ARG A 139 3.66 12.48 -4.07
N PRO A 140 2.93 12.85 -5.14
CA PRO A 140 3.44 13.75 -6.17
C PRO A 140 3.99 15.09 -5.65
N GLU A 141 3.50 15.55 -4.49
CA GLU A 141 3.92 16.80 -3.86
C GLU A 141 5.21 16.66 -3.03
N GLY A 142 5.62 15.42 -2.74
CA GLY A 142 6.82 15.12 -1.95
C GLY A 142 6.61 14.01 -0.92
N ILE A 143 7.59 13.90 -0.04
CA ILE A 143 7.63 12.92 1.05
C ILE A 143 7.16 13.59 2.34
N THR A 144 6.24 12.93 3.04
CA THR A 144 5.72 13.35 4.36
C THR A 144 5.69 12.14 5.30
N TYR A 145 5.36 12.35 6.57
CA TYR A 145 5.12 11.27 7.53
C TYR A 145 3.66 11.26 8.01
N PHE A 146 3.21 10.12 8.52
CA PHE A 146 1.84 9.97 9.01
C PHE A 146 1.51 10.89 10.21
N ASP A 147 2.54 11.28 10.99
CA ASP A 147 2.42 12.09 12.21
C ASP A 147 2.75 13.58 12.02
N GLU A 148 2.92 14.04 10.77
CA GLU A 148 3.09 15.45 10.38
C GLU A 148 1.77 16.08 9.90
#